data_AF-A0A067H9Z2-F1
#
_entry.id   AF-A0A067H9Z2-F1
#
_cell.length_a   1.000
_cell.length_b   1.000
_cell.length_c   1.000
_cell.angle_alpha   90.00
_cell.angle_beta   90.00
_cell.angle_gamma   90.00
#
_symmetry.space_group_name_H-M   'P 1'
#
loop_
_entity.id
_entity.type
_entity.pdbx_description
1 polymer ?
#
loop_
_entity_poly.entity_id
_entity_poly.type
_entity_poly.pdbx_seq_one_letter_code
_entity_poly.pdbx_strand_id
1 'polypeptide(L)'
;MESELKDLNSKQLKSTASSDDGGSAKDDRPLLKPDAADNIQELEKKFAPYVRNDVYGTMGRGELPLAEKFLIGIAMVTLLPIRVVLAMTVLVIYYLICRVCTLFSAPNRGEDEQEDYAHMGGWRRSVVVVTGRFLSRVMLFVLGFYWITETFRILDVQEKSENEAKNQSKDEDEAKDQDEESGRPGAIISNHVSYLDILYHMSSSFPSFVAKRSVAKLPLVGLISKCLGCVYVQRESKSSDFKGVSGVVTERVREAHRDKSAPMMMLFPG
;
A
#
# COMPACT_ATOMS: atom_id res chain seq x y z
N MET A 1 -7.45 -39.14 8.29
CA MET A 1 -7.54 -37.67 8.09
C MET A 1 -7.37 -37.31 6.60
N GLU A 2 -7.92 -38.13 5.69
CA GLU A 2 -7.87 -37.96 4.22
C GLU A 2 -9.26 -38.07 3.57
N SER A 3 -10.29 -38.39 4.36
CA SER A 3 -11.66 -38.58 3.87
C SER A 3 -12.45 -37.27 3.74
N GLU A 4 -12.06 -36.21 4.46
CA GLU A 4 -12.77 -34.91 4.40
C GLU A 4 -12.31 -34.00 3.26
N LEU A 5 -11.12 -34.25 2.69
CA LEU A 5 -10.58 -33.48 1.56
C LEU A 5 -11.16 -33.90 0.20
N LYS A 6 -11.80 -35.07 0.09
CA LYS A 6 -12.41 -35.55 -1.16
C LYS A 6 -13.84 -35.07 -1.37
N ASP A 7 -14.58 -34.77 -0.30
CA ASP A 7 -15.97 -34.30 -0.39
C ASP A 7 -16.12 -32.82 -0.79
N LEU A 8 -15.08 -32.01 -0.57
CA LEU A 8 -15.06 -30.61 -1.02
C LEU A 8 -14.84 -30.50 -2.54
N ASN A 9 -14.05 -31.41 -3.12
CA ASN A 9 -13.70 -31.37 -4.55
C ASN A 9 -14.80 -31.94 -5.45
N SER A 10 -15.64 -32.85 -4.93
CA SER A 10 -16.74 -33.46 -5.68
C SER A 10 -17.97 -32.55 -5.82
N LYS A 11 -18.22 -31.65 -4.85
CA LYS A 11 -19.32 -30.67 -4.91
C LYS A 11 -19.04 -29.50 -5.84
N GLN A 12 -17.77 -29.15 -6.07
CA GLN A 12 -17.41 -28.00 -6.90
C GLN A 12 -17.46 -28.32 -8.41
N LEU A 13 -17.45 -29.59 -8.79
CA LEU A 13 -17.37 -30.03 -10.19
C LEU A 13 -18.71 -30.36 -10.86
N LYS A 14 -19.86 -30.15 -10.19
CA LYS A 14 -21.18 -30.62 -10.67
C LYS A 14 -22.23 -29.55 -10.99
N SER A 15 -21.91 -28.26 -10.97
CA SER A 15 -22.77 -27.22 -11.57
C SER A 15 -22.17 -26.75 -12.89
N THR A 16 -22.47 -27.51 -13.91
CA THR A 16 -21.99 -27.47 -15.29
C THR A 16 -22.24 -26.14 -15.99
N ALA A 17 -21.32 -25.86 -16.92
CA ALA A 17 -21.48 -24.96 -18.06
C ALA A 17 -22.85 -25.09 -18.77
N SER A 18 -23.40 -23.94 -19.16
CA SER A 18 -24.25 -23.77 -20.34
C SER A 18 -24.13 -22.34 -20.88
N SER A 19 -24.21 -22.26 -22.20
CA SER A 19 -23.80 -21.24 -23.17
C SER A 19 -24.54 -19.89 -23.15
N ASP A 20 -23.83 -18.85 -23.63
CA ASP A 20 -24.24 -17.66 -24.41
C ASP A 20 -25.61 -16.99 -24.18
N ASP A 21 -25.62 -15.72 -23.75
CA ASP A 21 -26.02 -14.53 -24.54
C ASP A 21 -25.87 -13.24 -23.70
N GLY A 22 -25.67 -12.09 -24.35
CA GLY A 22 -25.28 -10.82 -23.73
C GLY A 22 -26.34 -10.14 -22.84
N GLY A 23 -25.85 -9.33 -21.89
CA GLY A 23 -26.66 -8.31 -21.22
C GLY A 23 -26.44 -8.17 -19.71
N SER A 24 -25.83 -7.04 -19.30
CA SER A 24 -26.01 -6.35 -18.02
C SER A 24 -26.34 -7.22 -16.78
N ALA A 25 -25.34 -7.85 -16.16
CA ALA A 25 -25.54 -8.58 -14.91
C ALA A 25 -25.55 -7.64 -13.69
N LYS A 26 -26.71 -7.52 -13.06
CA LYS A 26 -26.93 -6.96 -11.74
C LYS A 26 -26.13 -7.78 -10.69
N ASP A 27 -25.62 -7.09 -9.68
CA ASP A 27 -24.88 -7.64 -8.53
C ASP A 27 -25.85 -8.45 -7.64
N ASP A 28 -26.19 -9.67 -8.05
CA ASP A 28 -27.06 -10.59 -7.30
C ASP A 28 -26.27 -11.32 -6.20
N ARG A 29 -25.64 -10.57 -5.29
CA ARG A 29 -25.19 -11.13 -4.01
C ARG A 29 -26.42 -11.38 -3.14
N PRO A 30 -26.57 -12.55 -2.52
CA PRO A 30 -27.69 -12.82 -1.65
C PRO A 30 -27.66 -11.83 -0.48
N LEU A 31 -28.70 -10.99 -0.41
CA LEU A 31 -28.97 -10.14 0.74
C LEU A 31 -29.01 -11.03 1.98
N LEU A 32 -28.21 -10.68 2.98
CA LEU A 32 -28.01 -11.40 4.22
C LEU A 32 -29.36 -11.79 4.84
N LYS A 33 -29.60 -13.10 4.93
CA LYS A 33 -30.68 -13.69 5.72
C LYS A 33 -30.39 -13.55 7.23
N PRO A 34 -31.41 -13.60 8.09
CA PRO A 34 -31.29 -13.41 9.55
C PRO A 34 -30.33 -14.38 10.27
N ASP A 35 -29.87 -15.45 9.62
CA ASP A 35 -28.84 -16.39 10.14
C ASP A 35 -27.42 -15.78 10.18
N ALA A 36 -27.27 -14.48 9.90
CA ALA A 36 -26.00 -13.78 9.85
C ALA A 36 -25.39 -13.51 11.25
N ALA A 37 -26.19 -13.44 12.30
CA ALA A 37 -25.71 -13.10 13.64
C ALA A 37 -24.80 -14.19 14.24
N ASP A 38 -25.20 -15.47 14.11
CA ASP A 38 -24.40 -16.60 14.61
C ASP A 38 -23.09 -16.77 13.82
N ASN A 39 -23.14 -16.53 12.51
CA ASN A 39 -21.94 -16.53 11.65
C ASN A 39 -20.96 -15.39 11.99
N ILE A 40 -21.46 -14.24 12.42
CA ILE A 40 -20.61 -13.09 12.81
C ILE A 40 -19.86 -13.42 14.11
N GLN A 41 -20.54 -13.97 15.11
CA GLN A 41 -19.88 -14.36 16.37
C GLN A 41 -18.81 -15.44 16.16
N GLU A 42 -19.08 -16.41 15.27
CA GLU A 42 -18.09 -17.43 14.93
C GLU A 42 -16.87 -16.83 14.19
N LEU A 43 -17.10 -15.88 13.27
CA LEU A 43 -16.01 -15.13 12.61
C LEU A 43 -15.22 -14.27 13.60
N GLU A 44 -15.89 -13.59 14.52
CA GLU A 44 -15.27 -12.77 15.56
C GLU A 44 -14.39 -13.63 16.47
N LYS A 45 -14.82 -14.85 16.81
CA LYS A 45 -14.00 -15.79 17.57
C LYS A 45 -12.78 -16.28 16.77
N LYS A 46 -12.98 -16.63 15.49
CA LYS A 46 -11.93 -17.15 14.61
C LYS A 46 -10.87 -16.09 14.27
N PHE A 47 -11.28 -14.83 14.16
CA PHE A 47 -10.42 -13.69 13.83
C PHE A 47 -10.36 -12.67 14.96
N ALA A 48 -10.38 -13.14 16.22
CA ALA A 48 -10.40 -12.30 17.41
C ALA A 48 -9.35 -11.17 17.43
N PRO A 49 -8.09 -11.36 16.95
CA PRO A 49 -7.13 -10.27 16.86
C PRO A 49 -7.51 -9.13 15.91
N TYR A 50 -8.42 -9.38 14.97
CA TYR A 50 -8.91 -8.40 13.98
C TYR A 50 -10.26 -7.79 14.37
N VAL A 51 -10.89 -8.27 15.45
CA VAL A 51 -12.15 -7.69 15.95
C VAL A 51 -11.85 -6.32 16.54
N ARG A 52 -12.46 -5.29 15.97
CA ARG A 52 -12.34 -3.91 16.45
C ARG A 52 -13.58 -3.54 17.23
N ASN A 53 -13.37 -3.08 18.46
CA ASN A 53 -14.39 -2.42 19.26
C ASN A 53 -14.19 -0.92 19.09
N ASP A 54 -15.09 -0.26 18.37
CA ASP A 54 -15.05 1.18 18.20
C ASP A 54 -16.18 1.86 19.00
N VAL A 55 -16.19 3.19 18.94
CA VAL A 55 -17.17 4.03 19.66
C VAL A 55 -18.61 3.70 19.28
N TYR A 56 -18.81 3.13 18.09
CA TYR A 56 -20.11 2.76 17.54
C TYR A 56 -20.33 1.24 17.61
N GLY A 57 -19.70 0.54 18.56
CA GLY A 57 -19.89 -0.89 18.79
C GLY A 57 -18.90 -1.78 18.04
N THR A 58 -19.14 -3.08 18.04
CA THR A 58 -18.26 -4.04 17.35
C THR A 58 -18.30 -3.77 15.84
N MET A 59 -17.15 -3.45 15.26
CA MET A 59 -16.99 -3.05 13.85
C MET A 59 -17.85 -1.84 13.43
N GLY A 60 -18.28 -1.00 14.37
CA GLY A 60 -19.07 0.20 14.10
C GLY A 60 -20.53 -0.06 13.74
N ARG A 61 -21.05 -1.23 14.13
CA ARG A 61 -22.39 -1.71 13.80
C ARG A 61 -23.41 -1.60 14.94
N GLY A 62 -23.04 -0.94 16.03
CA GLY A 62 -23.93 -0.64 17.15
C GLY A 62 -25.05 0.30 16.75
N GLU A 63 -26.11 0.32 17.56
CA GLU A 63 -27.24 1.20 17.33
C GLU A 63 -26.88 2.66 17.66
N LEU A 64 -27.05 3.53 16.67
CA LEU A 64 -26.78 4.96 16.81
C LEU A 64 -28.03 5.71 17.30
N PRO A 65 -27.92 6.57 18.33
CA PRO A 65 -28.98 7.49 18.74
C PRO A 65 -29.45 8.36 17.56
N LEU A 66 -30.74 8.72 17.53
CA LEU A 66 -31.31 9.55 16.45
C LEU A 66 -30.62 10.92 16.31
N ALA A 67 -30.18 11.51 17.42
CA ALA A 67 -29.44 12.77 17.42
C ALA A 67 -28.09 12.65 16.71
N GLU A 68 -27.36 11.56 16.92
CA GLU A 68 -26.09 11.30 16.24
C GLU A 68 -26.30 11.05 14.75
N LYS A 69 -27.35 10.32 14.37
CA LYS A 69 -27.72 10.14 12.95
C LYS A 69 -27.98 11.49 12.26
N PHE A 70 -28.67 12.40 12.94
CA PHE A 70 -28.92 13.75 12.40
C PHE A 70 -27.62 14.56 12.28
N LEU A 71 -26.75 14.50 13.28
CA LEU A 71 -25.43 15.17 13.25
C LEU A 71 -24.54 14.62 12.13
N ILE A 72 -24.49 13.30 11.95
CA ILE A 72 -23.79 12.64 10.85
C ILE A 72 -24.39 13.08 9.51
N GLY A 73 -25.71 13.19 9.42
CA GLY A 73 -26.39 13.74 8.24
C GLY A 73 -25.94 15.16 7.90
N ILE A 74 -25.91 16.06 8.89
CA ILE A 74 -25.39 17.42 8.71
C ILE A 74 -23.92 17.39 8.28
N ALA A 75 -23.08 16.60 8.95
CA ALA A 75 -21.67 16.47 8.63
C ALA A 75 -21.45 15.91 7.21
N MET A 76 -22.30 14.99 6.75
CA MET A 76 -22.25 14.46 5.39
C MET A 76 -22.57 15.53 4.35
N VAL A 77 -23.49 16.45 4.64
CA VAL A 77 -23.86 17.53 3.69
C VAL A 77 -22.90 18.72 3.75
N THR A 78 -22.23 18.94 4.88
CA THR A 78 -21.37 20.13 5.10
C THR A 78 -19.89 19.78 5.13
N LEU A 79 -19.47 18.93 6.08
CA LEU A 79 -18.07 18.60 6.32
C LEU A 79 -17.47 17.75 5.19
N LEU A 80 -18.20 16.76 4.67
CA LEU A 80 -17.72 15.90 3.59
C LEU A 80 -17.38 16.68 2.31
N PRO A 81 -18.26 17.53 1.74
CA PRO A 81 -17.90 18.28 0.53
C PRO A 81 -16.75 19.26 0.79
N ILE A 82 -16.69 19.90 1.96
CA ILE A 82 -15.54 20.75 2.33
C ILE A 82 -14.24 19.94 2.32
N ARG A 83 -14.22 18.75 2.93
CA ARG A 83 -13.05 17.87 2.92
C ARG A 83 -12.68 17.41 1.51
N VAL A 84 -13.65 17.10 0.67
CA VAL A 84 -13.41 16.72 -0.73
C VAL A 84 -12.76 17.88 -1.50
N VAL A 85 -13.26 19.10 -1.35
CA VAL A 85 -12.67 20.28 -2.01
C VAL A 85 -11.25 20.53 -1.53
N LEU A 86 -10.99 20.47 -0.22
CA LEU A 86 -9.66 20.63 0.35
C LEU A 86 -8.70 19.52 -0.12
N ALA A 87 -9.15 18.26 -0.12
CA ALA A 87 -8.39 17.11 -0.58
C ALA A 87 -8.03 17.23 -2.07
N MET A 88 -8.99 17.63 -2.91
CA MET A 88 -8.75 17.88 -4.33
C MET A 88 -7.79 19.05 -4.55
N THR A 89 -7.88 20.10 -3.74
CA THR A 89 -6.94 21.24 -3.80
C THR A 89 -5.51 20.79 -3.49
N VAL A 90 -5.30 20.00 -2.43
CA VAL A 90 -3.99 19.43 -2.09
C VAL A 90 -3.46 18.55 -3.22
N LEU A 91 -4.31 17.70 -3.82
CA LEU A 91 -3.93 16.83 -4.93
C LEU A 91 -3.51 17.63 -6.17
N VAL A 92 -4.24 18.67 -6.52
CA VAL A 92 -3.93 19.55 -7.66
C VAL A 92 -2.63 20.30 -7.42
N ILE A 93 -2.42 20.86 -6.22
CA ILE A 93 -1.15 21.53 -5.86
C ILE A 93 0.02 20.57 -6.04
N TYR A 94 -0.09 19.34 -5.53
CA TYR A 94 0.98 18.36 -5.65
C TYR A 94 1.23 17.96 -7.10
N TYR A 95 0.16 17.76 -7.88
CA TYR A 95 0.27 17.51 -9.32
C TYR A 95 1.00 18.62 -10.05
N LEU A 96 0.70 19.89 -9.76
CA LEU A 96 1.36 21.04 -10.38
C LEU A 96 2.86 21.06 -10.05
N ILE A 97 3.23 20.77 -8.80
CA ILE A 97 4.64 20.66 -8.38
C ILE A 97 5.33 19.53 -9.15
N CYS A 98 4.74 18.34 -9.21
CA CYS A 98 5.25 17.23 -10.02
C CYS A 98 5.37 17.63 -11.48
N ARG A 99 4.38 18.34 -12.05
CA ARG A 99 4.39 18.80 -13.44
C ARG A 99 5.53 19.76 -13.71
N VAL A 100 5.75 20.75 -12.84
CA VAL A 100 6.87 21.70 -12.92
C VAL A 100 8.22 20.99 -12.81
N CYS A 101 8.37 20.05 -11.87
CA CYS A 101 9.60 19.28 -11.69
C CYS A 101 9.89 18.30 -12.84
N THR A 102 8.87 17.87 -13.59
CA THR A 102 9.00 16.89 -14.70
C THR A 102 9.04 17.55 -16.09
N LEU A 103 8.67 18.82 -16.23
CA LEU A 103 8.55 19.54 -17.51
C LEU A 103 9.80 19.51 -18.41
N PHE A 104 10.99 19.39 -17.82
CA PHE A 104 12.27 19.35 -18.54
C PHE A 104 13.09 18.10 -18.18
N SER A 105 12.45 17.05 -17.68
CA SER A 105 13.12 15.80 -17.33
C SER A 105 12.66 14.73 -18.32
N ALA A 106 13.59 14.04 -18.97
CA ALA A 106 13.24 12.85 -19.73
C ALA A 106 12.80 11.76 -18.73
N PRO A 107 11.60 11.15 -18.90
CA PRO A 107 11.21 10.02 -18.07
C PRO A 107 12.22 8.90 -18.26
N ASN A 108 12.62 8.23 -17.17
CA ASN A 108 13.41 7.02 -17.29
C ASN A 108 12.51 5.95 -17.94
N ARG A 109 12.91 5.48 -19.13
CA ARG A 109 12.28 4.36 -19.82
C ARG A 109 13.16 3.15 -19.57
N GLY A 110 12.83 2.39 -18.51
CA GLY A 110 13.48 1.10 -18.28
C GLY A 110 13.14 0.09 -19.38
N GLU A 111 13.78 -1.09 -19.30
CA GLU A 111 13.59 -2.22 -20.23
C GLU A 111 12.10 -2.62 -20.39
N ASP A 112 11.25 -2.30 -19.42
CA ASP A 112 9.83 -2.66 -19.38
C ASP A 112 8.86 -1.60 -19.97
N GLU A 113 9.37 -0.62 -20.75
CA GLU A 113 8.63 0.54 -21.31
C GLU A 113 7.93 1.44 -20.28
N GLN A 114 8.24 1.24 -18.99
CA GLN A 114 7.59 1.92 -17.91
C GLN A 114 8.26 3.27 -17.64
N GLU A 115 7.51 4.36 -17.81
CA GLU A 115 7.97 5.71 -17.48
C GLU A 115 7.96 5.95 -15.97
N ASP A 116 9.14 6.21 -15.41
CA ASP A 116 9.36 6.54 -14.01
C ASP A 116 10.22 7.81 -13.88
N TYR A 117 9.93 8.64 -12.88
CA TYR A 117 10.69 9.84 -12.51
C TYR A 117 11.39 9.71 -11.14
N ALA A 118 11.37 8.54 -10.52
CA ALA A 118 12.03 8.27 -9.24
C ALA A 118 13.55 8.43 -9.30
N HIS A 119 14.15 8.14 -10.45
CA HIS A 119 15.58 8.29 -10.72
C HIS A 119 15.97 9.68 -11.22
N MET A 120 15.04 10.64 -11.24
CA MET A 120 15.42 12.03 -11.50
C MET A 120 16.42 12.44 -10.42
N GLY A 121 17.68 12.68 -10.78
CA GLY A 121 18.70 13.11 -9.83
C GLY A 121 18.51 14.55 -9.36
N GLY A 122 19.13 14.88 -8.23
CA GLY A 122 19.34 16.26 -7.78
C GLY A 122 18.13 16.93 -7.12
N TRP A 123 18.12 18.27 -7.15
CA TRP A 123 17.21 19.08 -6.32
C TRP A 123 15.73 18.87 -6.65
N ARG A 124 15.39 18.58 -7.92
CA ARG A 124 14.01 18.37 -8.36
C ARG A 124 13.36 17.19 -7.64
N ARG A 125 14.11 16.10 -7.46
CA ARG A 125 13.65 14.92 -6.71
C ARG A 125 13.51 15.21 -5.24
N SER A 126 14.46 15.92 -4.64
CA SER A 126 14.36 16.38 -3.26
C SER A 126 13.09 17.21 -3.05
N VAL A 127 12.77 18.12 -3.97
CA VAL A 127 11.52 18.91 -3.91
C VAL A 127 10.29 18.00 -3.98
N VAL A 128 10.22 17.08 -4.94
CA VAL A 128 9.08 16.14 -5.08
C VAL A 128 8.89 15.30 -3.81
N VAL A 129 9.98 14.78 -3.23
CA VAL A 129 9.93 13.94 -2.03
C VAL A 129 9.49 14.76 -0.81
N VAL A 130 10.14 15.90 -0.56
CA VAL A 130 9.82 16.75 0.62
C VAL A 130 8.39 17.29 0.54
N THR A 131 8.01 17.83 -0.61
CA THR A 131 6.64 18.35 -0.80
C THR A 131 5.60 17.25 -0.77
N GLY A 132 5.90 16.09 -1.38
CA GLY A 132 5.03 14.92 -1.33
C GLY A 132 4.80 14.42 0.10
N ARG A 133 5.85 14.30 0.92
CA ARG A 133 5.74 13.92 2.34
C ARG A 133 4.86 14.89 3.11
N PHE A 134 5.11 16.19 2.95
CA PHE A 134 4.36 17.24 3.61
C PHE A 134 2.89 17.24 3.18
N LEU A 135 2.60 17.22 1.87
CA LEU A 135 1.24 17.25 1.35
C LEU A 135 0.47 15.98 1.67
N SER A 136 1.11 14.82 1.73
CA SER A 136 0.49 13.58 2.24
C SER A 136 0.10 13.71 3.72
N ARG A 137 0.93 14.36 4.54
CA ARG A 137 0.58 14.65 5.94
C ARG A 137 -0.60 15.63 6.06
N VAL A 138 -0.62 16.67 5.23
CA VAL A 138 -1.75 17.61 5.13
C VAL A 138 -3.02 16.89 4.67
N MET A 139 -2.93 16.00 3.69
CA MET A 139 -4.06 15.20 3.21
C MET A 139 -4.63 14.32 4.33
N LEU A 140 -3.78 13.66 5.13
CA LEU A 140 -4.20 12.91 6.31
C LEU A 140 -4.93 13.80 7.31
N PHE A 141 -4.42 15.00 7.57
CA PHE A 141 -5.08 15.98 8.44
C PHE A 141 -6.47 16.37 7.92
N VAL A 142 -6.60 16.67 6.62
CA VAL A 142 -7.89 17.00 5.97
C VAL A 142 -8.90 15.84 6.11
N LEU A 143 -8.43 14.60 6.02
CA LEU A 143 -9.27 13.40 6.19
C LEU A 143 -9.61 13.10 7.66
N GLY A 144 -9.05 13.84 8.61
CA GLY A 144 -9.32 13.73 10.05
C GLY A 144 -8.29 12.94 10.85
N PHE A 145 -7.16 12.56 10.24
CA PHE A 145 -6.06 11.84 10.90
C PHE A 145 -5.04 12.82 11.48
N TYR A 146 -5.45 13.51 12.53
CA TYR A 146 -4.67 14.56 13.17
C TYR A 146 -3.43 14.01 13.87
N TRP A 147 -3.59 12.93 14.63
CA TRP A 147 -2.53 12.30 15.40
C TRP A 147 -2.33 10.85 14.96
N ILE A 148 -1.08 10.46 14.78
CA ILE A 148 -0.69 9.09 14.44
C ILE A 148 0.35 8.69 15.47
N THR A 149 0.00 7.75 16.33
CA THR A 149 0.93 7.22 17.33
C THR A 149 1.76 6.12 16.68
N GLU A 150 3.06 6.35 16.56
CA GLU A 150 4.00 5.35 16.10
C GLU A 150 4.58 4.62 17.31
N THR A 151 4.41 3.30 17.37
CA THR A 151 5.06 2.45 18.37
C THR A 151 6.10 1.58 17.69
N PHE A 152 7.37 1.84 17.99
CA PHE A 152 8.47 1.02 17.53
C PHE A 152 8.69 -0.10 18.55
N ARG A 153 8.42 -1.34 18.15
CA ARG A 153 9.03 -2.50 18.81
C ARG A 153 10.37 -2.71 18.16
N ILE A 154 11.38 -2.00 18.66
CA ILE A 154 12.76 -2.41 18.43
C ILE A 154 12.86 -3.75 19.14
N LEU A 155 12.89 -4.84 18.37
CA LEU A 155 13.43 -6.08 18.88
C LEU A 155 14.89 -5.78 19.20
N ASP A 156 15.33 -5.98 20.45
CA ASP A 156 16.70 -5.87 20.96
C ASP A 156 17.71 -6.82 20.26
N VAL A 157 17.47 -7.15 18.99
CA VAL A 157 18.34 -7.95 18.12
C VAL A 157 19.55 -7.13 17.69
N GLN A 158 19.46 -5.79 17.67
CA GLN A 158 20.60 -4.94 17.32
C GLN A 158 21.66 -4.92 18.45
N GLU A 159 21.24 -4.89 19.72
CA GLU A 159 22.18 -5.03 20.85
C GLU A 159 22.77 -6.45 20.96
N LYS A 160 22.04 -7.49 20.55
CA LYS A 160 22.58 -8.85 20.51
C LYS A 160 23.57 -9.05 19.35
N SER A 161 23.29 -8.52 18.17
CA SER A 161 24.18 -8.64 17.01
C SER A 161 25.49 -7.88 17.22
N GLU A 162 25.47 -6.72 17.88
CA GLU A 162 26.69 -5.97 18.21
C GLU A 162 27.52 -6.62 19.32
N ASN A 163 26.88 -7.30 20.29
CA ASN A 163 27.57 -8.00 21.38
C ASN A 163 28.04 -9.42 21.01
N GLU A 164 27.37 -10.11 20.08
CA GLU A 164 27.83 -11.41 19.55
C GLU A 164 29.02 -11.24 18.59
N ALA A 165 29.04 -10.18 17.78
CA ALA A 165 30.19 -9.83 16.92
C ALA A 165 31.45 -9.43 17.71
N LYS A 166 31.30 -8.80 18.88
CA LYS A 166 32.43 -8.46 19.76
C LYS A 166 33.04 -9.65 20.51
N ASN A 167 32.31 -10.74 20.71
CA ASN A 167 32.81 -11.90 21.44
C ASN A 167 33.50 -12.95 20.55
N GLN A 168 33.47 -12.80 19.23
CA GLN A 168 34.15 -13.69 18.28
C GLN A 168 35.45 -13.13 17.69
N SER A 169 35.83 -11.89 17.99
CA SER A 169 37.04 -11.23 17.46
C SER A 169 38.26 -11.33 18.38
N LYS A 170 38.49 -12.52 18.94
CA LYS A 170 39.75 -12.88 19.59
C LYS A 170 40.14 -14.26 19.08
N ASP A 171 40.67 -14.30 17.86
CA ASP A 171 41.87 -15.06 17.50
C ASP A 171 42.09 -15.01 15.97
N GLU A 172 43.25 -14.45 15.63
CA GLU A 172 44.10 -14.68 14.44
C GLU A 172 43.81 -13.95 13.10
N ASP A 173 44.86 -13.24 12.70
CA ASP A 173 45.10 -12.46 11.48
C ASP A 173 44.93 -13.26 10.17
N GLU A 174 44.24 -12.68 9.18
CA GLU A 174 44.78 -12.26 7.87
C GLU A 174 43.68 -12.10 6.80
N ALA A 175 43.80 -11.01 6.02
CA ALA A 175 43.24 -10.78 4.68
C ALA A 175 41.82 -10.18 4.50
N LYS A 176 41.86 -8.85 4.28
CA LYS A 176 41.13 -8.04 3.29
C LYS A 176 39.66 -7.66 3.54
N ASP A 177 39.51 -6.38 3.90
CA ASP A 177 38.53 -5.42 3.38
C ASP A 177 37.19 -6.00 2.92
N GLN A 178 36.32 -6.27 3.89
CA GLN A 178 34.89 -6.13 3.69
C GLN A 178 34.40 -5.23 4.81
N ASP A 179 34.39 -3.92 4.54
CA ASP A 179 33.51 -3.01 5.23
C ASP A 179 32.13 -3.67 5.24
N GLU A 180 31.66 -4.09 6.42
CA GLU A 180 30.25 -4.43 6.61
C GLU A 180 29.44 -3.15 6.38
N GLU A 181 29.17 -2.88 5.10
CA GLU A 181 28.39 -1.75 4.65
C GLU A 181 27.01 -1.93 5.27
N SER A 182 26.72 -1.13 6.29
CA SER A 182 25.43 -1.05 6.98
C SER A 182 24.34 -0.69 5.96
N GLY A 183 23.87 -1.68 5.21
CA GLY A 183 22.98 -1.51 4.08
C GLY A 183 21.59 -1.10 4.57
N ARG A 184 21.01 -0.07 3.96
CA ARG A 184 19.64 0.33 4.30
C ARG A 184 18.64 -0.73 3.82
N PRO A 185 17.51 -0.93 4.52
CA PRO A 185 16.49 -1.85 4.04
C PRO A 185 15.98 -1.43 2.65
N GLY A 186 15.94 -2.37 1.71
CA GLY A 186 15.47 -2.11 0.33
C GLY A 186 13.94 -2.13 0.19
N ALA A 187 13.22 -2.68 1.18
CA ALA A 187 11.77 -2.81 1.16
C ALA A 187 11.13 -2.55 2.52
N ILE A 188 9.89 -2.06 2.49
CA ILE A 188 9.00 -1.93 3.63
C ILE A 188 7.82 -2.88 3.39
N ILE A 189 7.57 -3.77 4.36
CA ILE A 189 6.45 -4.71 4.34
C ILE A 189 5.41 -4.24 5.35
N SER A 190 4.18 -4.01 4.90
CA SER A 190 3.06 -3.65 5.78
C SER A 190 1.82 -4.41 5.38
N ASN A 191 0.89 -4.58 6.33
CA ASN A 191 -0.48 -4.89 5.99
C ASN A 191 -1.09 -3.77 5.12
N HIS A 192 -2.07 -4.12 4.28
CA HIS A 192 -2.88 -3.16 3.51
C HIS A 192 -4.34 -3.28 3.87
N VAL A 193 -4.81 -2.35 4.68
CA VAL A 193 -6.18 -2.30 5.20
C VAL A 193 -6.99 -1.23 4.45
N SER A 194 -6.35 -0.15 4.01
CA SER A 194 -7.05 0.96 3.37
C SER A 194 -6.17 1.78 2.42
N TYR A 195 -6.79 2.59 1.57
CA TYR A 195 -6.06 3.56 0.75
C TYR A 195 -5.29 4.62 1.58
N LEU A 196 -5.64 4.80 2.86
CA LEU A 196 -4.93 5.72 3.74
C LEU A 196 -3.51 5.24 4.06
N ASP A 197 -3.27 3.93 3.97
CA ASP A 197 -1.95 3.34 4.19
C ASP A 197 -0.93 3.94 3.21
N ILE A 198 -1.35 4.19 1.96
CA ILE A 198 -0.52 4.84 0.94
C ILE A 198 -0.16 6.27 1.39
N LEU A 199 -1.13 7.05 1.87
CA LEU A 199 -0.88 8.41 2.33
C LEU A 199 0.04 8.44 3.57
N TYR A 200 -0.16 7.51 4.50
CA TYR A 200 0.71 7.36 5.66
C TYR A 200 2.15 7.05 5.25
N HIS A 201 2.37 6.02 4.43
CA HIS A 201 3.70 5.65 3.97
C HIS A 201 4.33 6.75 3.10
N MET A 202 3.54 7.45 2.27
CA MET A 202 4.01 8.64 1.55
C MET A 202 4.49 9.74 2.51
N SER A 203 3.79 9.98 3.62
CA SER A 203 4.19 10.99 4.60
C SER A 203 5.41 10.59 5.43
N SER A 204 5.56 9.29 5.75
CA SER A 204 6.58 8.78 6.68
C SER A 204 7.89 8.38 6.00
N SER A 205 7.83 7.68 4.85
CA SER A 205 9.03 7.17 4.15
C SER A 205 9.07 7.52 2.66
N PHE A 206 7.96 7.93 2.07
CA PHE A 206 7.81 8.22 0.63
C PHE A 206 8.32 7.09 -0.29
N PRO A 207 7.83 5.85 -0.13
CA PRO A 207 8.30 4.71 -0.89
C PRO A 207 7.65 4.62 -2.27
N SER A 208 8.17 3.74 -3.11
CA SER A 208 7.53 3.29 -4.36
C SER A 208 6.53 2.17 -4.08
N PHE A 209 5.47 2.06 -4.88
CA PHE A 209 4.40 1.06 -4.68
C PHE A 209 4.21 0.18 -5.91
N VAL A 210 3.63 -1.01 -5.74
CA VAL A 210 3.08 -1.78 -6.87
C VAL A 210 1.67 -1.27 -7.17
N ALA A 211 1.39 -0.88 -8.42
CA ALA A 211 0.08 -0.35 -8.83
C ALA A 211 -0.43 -0.99 -10.13
N LYS A 212 -1.73 -0.91 -10.41
CA LYS A 212 -2.28 -1.36 -11.71
C LYS A 212 -1.80 -0.43 -12.83
N ARG A 213 -1.58 -0.96 -14.03
CA ARG A 213 -1.23 -0.17 -15.23
C ARG A 213 -2.23 0.95 -15.55
N SER A 214 -3.50 0.79 -15.19
CA SER A 214 -4.52 1.85 -15.34
C SER A 214 -4.26 3.08 -14.46
N VAL A 215 -3.61 2.92 -13.30
CA VAL A 215 -3.29 4.03 -12.39
C VAL A 215 -2.38 5.05 -13.06
N ALA A 216 -1.43 4.59 -13.88
CA ALA A 216 -0.52 5.45 -14.64
C ALA A 216 -1.25 6.40 -15.61
N LYS A 217 -2.48 6.06 -16.01
CA LYS A 217 -3.30 6.81 -16.97
C LYS A 217 -4.32 7.72 -16.30
N LEU A 218 -4.48 7.66 -14.98
CA LEU A 218 -5.43 8.49 -14.27
C LEU A 218 -5.01 9.96 -14.31
N PRO A 219 -5.97 10.89 -14.49
CA PRO A 219 -5.67 12.32 -14.41
C PRO A 219 -5.15 12.66 -13.02
N LEU A 220 -4.17 13.55 -12.95
CA LEU A 220 -3.43 13.97 -11.74
C LEU A 220 -2.59 12.84 -11.11
N VAL A 221 -3.25 11.76 -10.68
CA VAL A 221 -2.66 10.64 -9.95
C VAL A 221 -1.61 9.91 -10.78
N GLY A 222 -1.81 9.75 -12.09
CA GLY A 222 -0.87 9.02 -12.94
C GLY A 222 0.52 9.65 -12.99
N LEU A 223 0.62 10.99 -13.02
CA LEU A 223 1.91 11.67 -12.96
C LEU A 223 2.55 11.54 -11.58
N ILE A 224 1.74 11.65 -10.53
CA ILE A 224 2.20 11.49 -9.14
C ILE A 224 2.74 10.08 -8.92
N SER A 225 2.07 9.04 -9.41
CA SER A 225 2.51 7.65 -9.27
C SER A 225 3.79 7.37 -10.08
N LYS A 226 3.98 8.03 -11.22
CA LYS A 226 5.28 8.01 -11.94
C LYS A 226 6.37 8.76 -11.17
N CYS A 227 6.04 9.85 -10.47
CA CYS A 227 7.00 10.54 -9.60
C CYS A 227 7.36 9.71 -8.37
N LEU A 228 6.44 8.91 -7.83
CA LEU A 228 6.72 7.98 -6.73
C LEU A 228 7.61 6.80 -7.14
N GLY A 229 7.69 6.49 -8.42
CA GLY A 229 8.32 5.27 -8.93
C GLY A 229 7.51 4.02 -8.72
N CYS A 230 6.18 4.14 -8.79
CA CYS A 230 5.32 2.97 -8.73
C CYS A 230 5.64 2.00 -9.87
N VAL A 231 5.73 0.70 -9.56
CA VAL A 231 5.85 -0.40 -10.52
C VAL A 231 4.45 -0.78 -11.01
N TYR A 232 4.21 -0.77 -12.32
CA TYR A 232 2.89 -1.01 -12.88
C TYR A 232 2.72 -2.44 -13.35
N VAL A 233 1.68 -3.12 -12.85
CA VAL A 233 1.39 -4.52 -13.16
C VAL A 233 0.10 -4.67 -13.95
N GLN A 234 0.06 -5.66 -14.84
CA GLN A 234 -1.13 -6.08 -15.57
C GLN A 234 -1.47 -7.51 -15.16
N ARG A 235 -2.56 -7.70 -14.39
CA ARG A 235 -2.95 -9.01 -13.85
C ARG A 235 -3.61 -9.94 -14.89
N GLU A 236 -4.04 -9.39 -16.02
CA GLU A 236 -4.91 -10.08 -16.99
C GLU A 236 -4.20 -10.65 -18.22
N SER A 237 -2.93 -10.30 -18.47
CA SER A 237 -2.18 -10.79 -19.64
C SER A 237 -0.90 -11.49 -19.20
N LYS A 238 -0.94 -12.82 -19.11
CA LYS A 238 0.27 -13.65 -19.05
C LYS A 238 0.90 -13.69 -20.45
N SER A 239 1.56 -12.61 -20.87
CA SER A 239 2.48 -12.68 -22.01
C SER A 239 3.79 -13.31 -21.53
N SER A 240 4.28 -14.32 -22.24
CA SER A 240 5.48 -15.11 -21.92
C SER A 240 6.79 -14.31 -21.82
N ASP A 241 6.80 -13.06 -22.31
CA ASP A 241 8.02 -12.23 -22.44
C ASP A 241 8.14 -11.13 -21.37
N PHE A 242 7.22 -11.04 -20.39
CA PHE A 242 7.34 -10.05 -19.33
C PHE A 242 8.28 -10.57 -18.24
N LYS A 243 9.36 -9.85 -17.93
CA LYS A 243 10.14 -10.02 -16.68
C LYS A 243 9.12 -9.98 -15.56
N GLY A 244 8.79 -11.15 -14.98
CA GLY A 244 7.63 -11.28 -14.10
C GLY A 244 7.65 -10.20 -13.02
N VAL A 245 6.47 -9.79 -12.51
CA VAL A 245 6.34 -8.72 -11.49
C VAL A 245 7.36 -8.87 -10.36
N SER A 246 7.65 -10.11 -9.94
CA SER A 246 8.66 -10.43 -8.95
C SER A 246 10.09 -10.01 -9.35
N GLY A 247 10.48 -10.16 -10.61
CA GLY A 247 11.79 -9.75 -11.12
C GLY A 247 11.98 -8.24 -11.10
N VAL A 248 10.97 -7.47 -11.53
CA VAL A 248 11.00 -6.00 -11.47
C VAL A 248 11.05 -5.51 -10.02
N VAL A 249 10.23 -6.09 -9.15
CA VAL A 249 10.24 -5.78 -7.71
C VAL A 249 11.60 -6.12 -7.08
N THR A 250 12.17 -7.29 -7.39
CA THR A 250 13.48 -7.70 -6.86
C THR A 250 14.60 -6.74 -7.26
N GLU A 251 14.58 -6.28 -8.52
CA GLU A 251 15.54 -5.28 -9.00
C GLU A 251 15.41 -3.97 -8.24
N ARG A 252 14.18 -3.45 -8.06
CA ARG A 252 13.95 -2.22 -7.31
C ARG A 252 14.36 -2.33 -5.84
N VAL A 253 14.14 -3.48 -5.21
CA VAL A 253 14.60 -3.74 -3.83
C VAL A 253 16.13 -3.74 -3.75
N ARG A 254 16.80 -4.38 -4.72
CA ARG A 254 18.28 -4.37 -4.79
C ARG A 254 18.84 -2.98 -5.04
N GLU A 255 18.23 -2.24 -5.95
CA GLU A 255 18.59 -0.86 -6.25
C GLU A 255 18.44 0.01 -5.00
N ALA A 256 17.30 -0.09 -4.31
CA ALA A 256 17.07 0.61 -3.06
C ALA A 256 18.09 0.22 -1.99
N HIS A 257 18.48 -1.05 -1.89
CA HIS A 257 19.48 -1.47 -0.92
C HIS A 257 20.87 -0.86 -1.19
N ARG A 258 21.27 -0.74 -2.47
CA ARG A 258 22.60 -0.24 -2.88
C ARG A 258 22.69 1.28 -2.93
N ASP A 259 21.72 1.94 -3.58
CA ASP A 259 21.74 3.39 -3.75
C ASP A 259 20.78 4.05 -2.77
N LYS A 260 21.29 4.91 -1.88
CA LYS A 260 20.49 5.69 -0.92
C LYS A 260 19.53 6.69 -1.57
N SER A 261 19.74 7.06 -2.82
CA SER A 261 18.91 8.01 -3.56
C SER A 261 17.64 7.38 -4.15
N ALA A 262 17.67 6.07 -4.41
CA ALA A 262 16.52 5.33 -4.90
C ALA A 262 15.39 5.28 -3.84
N PRO A 263 14.12 5.24 -4.24
CA PRO A 263 13.03 5.01 -3.29
C PRO A 263 13.02 3.56 -2.76
N MET A 264 12.70 3.37 -1.48
CA MET A 264 12.42 2.04 -0.93
C MET A 264 11.14 1.46 -1.56
N MET A 265 11.09 0.14 -1.69
CA MET A 265 9.92 -0.54 -2.24
C MET A 265 8.91 -0.88 -1.14
N MET A 266 7.66 -0.41 -1.28
CA MET A 266 6.56 -0.77 -0.40
C MET A 266 5.82 -1.99 -0.93
N LEU A 267 5.71 -3.03 -0.12
CA LEU A 267 4.96 -4.24 -0.44
C LEU A 267 3.87 -4.51 0.60
N PHE A 268 2.75 -4.96 0.07
CA PHE A 268 1.56 -5.30 0.82
C PHE A 268 1.23 -6.78 0.59
N PRO A 269 1.80 -7.71 1.40
CA PRO A 269 1.43 -9.12 1.34
C PRO A 269 -0.01 -9.28 1.85
N GLY A 270 -0.87 -9.86 1.03
CA GLY A 270 -2.26 -10.14 1.33
C GLY A 270 -2.70 -11.45 0.71
#